data_AF-A0A5E7ZGB8-F1
#
_entry.id   AF-A0A5E7ZGB8-F1
#
_cell.length_a   1.000
_cell.length_b   1.000
_cell.length_c   1.000
_cell.angle_alpha   90.00
_cell.angle_beta   90.00
_cell.angle_gamma   90.00
#
_symmetry.space_group_name_H-M   'P 1'
#
loop_
_entity.id
_entity.type
_entity.pdbx_description
1 polymer ?
#
loop_
_entity_poly.entity_id
_entity_poly.type
_entity_poly.pdbx_seq_one_letter_code
_entity_poly.pdbx_strand_id
1 'polypeptide(L)'
;MENELTVREVVEGTIAKVQENMQMLVVFVLTLTVLGTALQGGFFFLGDGDIAGFEIPSFVLTAFGISAGIAGIALLIVAIVASYLLWELLLRRAGYYPPDSERRFFRYVAQAILIGIGTGLGFMLLVIPGLIFGARWAAAPAFLIANKRGTIESMGDSWDMVSGNTTPVVLAYLTGVAIIVVLGLVLNITGFGLVSIFFENLVSNIGTVLTIAMGVFLYDRLHGRSETLSQVFD
;
A
#
# COMPACT_ATOMS: atom_id res chain seq x y z
N MET A 1 -15.72 -8.29 -26.46
CA MET A 1 -15.33 -9.21 -25.36
C MET A 1 -13.82 -9.15 -25.29
N GLU A 2 -13.23 -8.64 -24.20
CA GLU A 2 -11.79 -8.71 -23.83
C GLU A 2 -11.39 -7.49 -22.98
N ASN A 3 -11.98 -7.39 -21.79
CA ASN A 3 -11.41 -6.58 -20.70
C ASN A 3 -11.25 -7.44 -19.45
N GLU A 4 -11.35 -8.76 -19.60
CA GLU A 4 -11.22 -9.72 -18.51
C GLU A 4 -9.75 -9.87 -18.15
N LEU A 5 -9.40 -9.43 -16.94
CA LEU A 5 -8.10 -9.71 -16.34
C LEU A 5 -8.10 -11.15 -15.86
N THR A 6 -6.99 -11.85 -16.06
CA THR A 6 -6.77 -13.12 -15.38
C THR A 6 -6.03 -12.89 -14.07
N VAL A 7 -6.22 -13.77 -13.07
CA VAL A 7 -5.45 -13.72 -11.81
C VAL A 7 -3.95 -13.72 -12.10
N ARG A 8 -3.54 -14.56 -13.06
CA ARG A 8 -2.16 -14.70 -13.51
C ARG A 8 -1.62 -13.39 -14.06
N GLU A 9 -2.36 -12.71 -14.93
CA GLU A 9 -1.96 -11.43 -15.50
C GLU A 9 -1.74 -10.36 -14.42
N VAL A 10 -2.61 -10.31 -13.40
CA VAL A 10 -2.44 -9.36 -12.29
C VAL A 10 -1.20 -9.69 -11.45
N VAL A 11 -0.96 -10.96 -11.16
CA VAL A 11 0.22 -11.40 -10.39
C VAL A 11 1.51 -11.18 -11.18
N GLU A 12 1.58 -11.64 -12.43
CA GLU A 12 2.75 -11.48 -13.30
C GLU A 12 3.02 -10.00 -13.58
N GLY A 13 1.99 -9.20 -13.84
CA GLY A 13 2.10 -7.76 -14.03
C GLY A 13 2.63 -7.03 -12.79
N THR A 14 2.16 -7.41 -11.61
CA THR A 14 2.68 -6.88 -10.34
C THR A 14 4.15 -7.22 -10.16
N ILE A 15 4.53 -8.49 -10.41
CA ILE A 15 5.91 -8.96 -10.32
C ILE A 15 6.80 -8.24 -11.34
N ALA A 16 6.32 -8.03 -12.56
CA ALA A 16 7.05 -7.29 -13.59
C ALA A 16 7.36 -5.85 -13.13
N LYS A 17 6.37 -5.13 -12.58
CA LYS A 17 6.61 -3.79 -12.02
C LYS A 17 7.62 -3.78 -10.88
N VAL A 18 7.65 -4.83 -10.06
CA VAL A 18 8.67 -5.01 -9.01
C VAL A 18 10.05 -5.25 -9.62
N GLN A 19 10.15 -6.13 -10.61
CA GLN A 19 11.41 -6.47 -11.28
C GLN A 19 12.01 -5.28 -12.04
N GLU A 20 11.19 -4.54 -12.78
CA GLU A 20 11.59 -3.33 -13.52
C GLU A 20 12.16 -2.24 -12.57
N ASN A 21 11.69 -2.21 -11.32
CA ASN A 21 12.04 -1.17 -10.35
C ASN A 21 12.85 -1.72 -9.16
N MET A 22 13.40 -2.93 -9.27
CA MET A 22 13.96 -3.69 -8.15
C MET A 22 14.96 -2.90 -7.31
N GLN A 23 15.91 -2.21 -7.95
CA GLN A 23 16.93 -1.44 -7.22
C GLN A 23 16.32 -0.37 -6.32
N MET A 24 15.33 0.37 -6.81
CA MET A 24 14.65 1.42 -6.05
C MET A 24 13.81 0.81 -4.93
N LEU A 25 13.09 -0.27 -5.22
CA LEU A 25 12.23 -0.96 -4.25
C LEU A 25 13.04 -1.60 -3.13
N VAL A 26 14.20 -2.19 -3.43
CA VAL A 26 15.12 -2.73 -2.42
C VAL A 26 15.65 -1.61 -1.53
N VAL A 27 16.08 -0.48 -2.10
CA VAL A 27 16.53 0.68 -1.30
C VAL A 27 15.42 1.19 -0.40
N PHE A 28 14.19 1.30 -0.91
CA PHE A 28 13.02 1.70 -0.14
C PHE A 28 12.78 0.76 1.04
N VAL A 29 12.68 -0.55 0.77
CA VAL A 29 12.41 -1.58 1.78
C VAL A 29 13.51 -1.59 2.83
N LEU A 30 14.78 -1.60 2.43
CA LEU A 30 15.90 -1.63 3.38
C LEU A 30 15.95 -0.35 4.22
N THR A 31 15.76 0.82 3.61
CA THR A 31 15.80 2.10 4.33
C THR A 31 14.70 2.18 5.38
N LEU A 32 13.46 1.87 5.01
CA LEU A 32 12.35 1.88 5.95
C LEU A 32 12.44 0.78 6.99
N THR A 33 12.98 -0.39 6.65
CA THR A 33 13.15 -1.48 7.60
C THR A 33 14.19 -1.13 8.65
N VAL A 34 15.36 -0.63 8.24
CA VAL A 34 16.41 -0.21 9.18
C VAL A 34 15.93 0.95 10.05
N LEU A 35 15.28 1.96 9.45
CA LEU A 35 14.75 3.10 10.17
C LEU A 35 13.64 2.70 11.15
N GLY A 36 12.70 1.86 10.70
CA GLY A 36 11.63 1.27 11.51
C GLY A 36 12.18 0.53 12.72
N THR A 37 13.16 -0.34 12.48
CA THR A 37 13.81 -1.13 13.52
C THR A 37 14.59 -0.27 14.50
N ALA A 38 15.34 0.73 14.01
CA ALA A 38 16.14 1.61 14.86
C ALA A 38 15.26 2.48 15.75
N LEU A 39 14.16 3.01 15.22
CA LEU A 39 13.21 3.80 15.99
C LEU A 39 12.45 2.91 16.98
N GLN A 40 11.82 1.84 16.53
CA GLN A 40 11.05 0.95 17.42
C GLN A 40 11.95 0.27 18.47
N GLY A 41 13.14 -0.19 18.06
CA GLY A 41 14.15 -0.77 18.94
C GLY A 41 14.78 0.22 19.90
N GLY A 42 15.05 1.46 19.47
CA GLY A 42 15.54 2.52 20.36
C GLY A 42 14.56 2.81 21.50
N PHE A 43 13.26 2.81 21.21
CA PHE A 43 12.22 2.97 22.23
C PHE A 43 12.03 1.73 23.11
N PHE A 44 12.26 0.52 22.59
CA PHE A 44 12.29 -0.71 23.40
C PHE A 44 13.33 -0.63 24.55
N PHE A 45 14.43 0.09 24.36
CA PHE A 45 15.45 0.29 25.41
C PHE A 45 15.20 1.51 26.31
N LEU A 46 14.25 2.39 26.00
CA LEU A 46 14.00 3.63 26.75
C LEU A 46 12.95 3.49 27.87
N GLY A 47 12.14 2.43 27.89
CA GLY A 47 11.24 2.08 28.99
C GLY A 47 9.95 2.91 29.09
N ASP A 48 8.83 2.18 29.17
CA ASP A 48 7.42 2.57 29.37
C ASP A 48 6.78 3.64 28.46
N GLY A 49 5.73 3.19 27.77
CA GLY A 49 4.88 3.96 26.85
C GLY A 49 3.83 4.82 27.56
N ASP A 50 4.24 5.66 28.51
CA ASP A 50 3.34 6.65 29.09
C ASP A 50 3.28 7.91 28.20
N ILE A 51 2.18 8.07 27.46
CA ILE A 51 1.93 9.22 26.60
C ILE A 51 1.09 10.23 27.39
N ALA A 52 1.74 11.15 28.09
CA ALA A 52 1.12 12.36 28.65
C ALA A 52 -0.21 12.11 29.41
N GLY A 53 -0.37 10.95 30.08
CA GLY A 53 -1.55 10.59 30.84
C GLY A 53 -2.82 10.26 30.03
N PHE A 54 -2.73 10.00 28.73
CA PHE A 54 -3.88 9.62 27.88
C PHE A 54 -3.88 8.12 27.60
N GLU A 55 -4.81 7.38 28.20
CA GLU A 55 -4.99 5.95 27.95
C GLU A 55 -5.65 5.73 26.58
N ILE A 56 -4.85 5.39 25.56
CA ILE A 56 -5.38 4.92 24.28
C ILE A 56 -5.61 3.41 24.39
N PRO A 57 -6.80 2.89 24.01
CA PRO A 57 -7.07 1.46 24.05
C PRO A 57 -6.04 0.63 23.28
N SER A 58 -5.59 -0.47 23.87
CA SER A 58 -4.54 -1.34 23.32
C SER A 58 -4.86 -1.88 21.93
N PHE A 59 -6.13 -2.12 21.60
CA PHE A 59 -6.52 -2.56 20.26
C PHE A 59 -6.31 -1.47 19.19
N VAL A 60 -6.44 -0.19 19.55
CA VAL A 60 -6.15 0.93 18.64
C VAL A 60 -4.65 1.02 18.42
N LEU A 61 -3.87 0.98 19.50
CA LEU A 61 -2.41 0.97 19.43
C LEU A 61 -1.88 -0.19 18.58
N THR A 62 -2.42 -1.40 18.78
CA THR A 62 -2.05 -2.59 18.00
C THR A 62 -2.54 -2.53 16.55
N ALA A 63 -3.79 -2.08 16.30
CA ALA A 63 -4.35 -2.01 14.95
C ALA A 63 -3.65 -0.99 14.06
N PHE A 64 -3.10 0.07 14.64
CA PHE A 64 -2.32 1.07 13.93
C PHE A 64 -0.80 0.87 14.04
N GLY A 65 -0.32 -0.17 14.74
CA GLY A 65 1.11 -0.39 15.01
C GLY A 65 1.75 0.71 15.88
N ILE A 66 0.94 1.53 16.55
CA ILE A 66 1.37 2.65 17.38
C ILE A 66 1.56 2.14 18.81
N SER A 67 2.54 1.26 19.04
CA SER A 67 2.87 0.81 20.41
C SER A 67 3.82 1.77 21.17
N ALA A 68 4.27 2.85 20.53
CA ALA A 68 5.45 3.62 20.96
C ALA A 68 5.25 5.14 21.14
N GLY A 69 4.01 5.63 21.26
CA GLY A 69 3.74 7.06 21.44
C GLY A 69 4.29 7.94 20.31
N ILE A 70 5.04 9.00 20.64
CA ILE A 70 5.61 9.95 19.67
C ILE A 70 6.45 9.23 18.60
N ALA A 71 7.14 8.14 18.95
CA ALA A 71 7.93 7.35 18.00
C ALA A 71 7.06 6.67 16.95
N GLY A 72 5.92 6.12 17.38
CA GLY A 72 4.94 5.49 16.50
C GLY A 72 4.33 6.52 15.54
N ILE A 73 4.05 7.73 16.03
CA ILE A 73 3.57 8.84 15.19
C ILE A 73 4.64 9.26 14.18
N ALA A 74 5.90 9.39 14.59
CA ALA A 74 7.00 9.74 13.69
C ALA A 74 7.19 8.67 12.61
N LEU A 75 7.14 7.39 12.99
CA LEU A 75 7.20 6.26 12.05
C LEU A 75 6.02 6.25 11.08
N LEU A 76 4.81 6.53 11.56
CA LEU A 76 3.62 6.63 10.73
C LEU A 76 3.78 7.75 9.69
N ILE A 77 4.25 8.93 10.10
CA ILE A 77 4.50 10.05 9.19
C ILE A 77 5.54 9.66 8.14
N VAL A 78 6.67 9.07 8.56
CA VAL A 78 7.72 8.61 7.65
C VAL A 78 7.17 7.58 6.67
N ALA A 79 6.41 6.59 7.13
CA ALA A 79 5.83 5.55 6.30
C ALA A 79 4.86 6.15 5.27
N ILE A 80 3.96 7.05 5.68
CA ILE A 80 3.01 7.72 4.79
C ILE A 80 3.74 8.54 3.72
N VAL A 81 4.75 9.33 4.12
CA VAL A 81 5.55 10.14 3.19
C VAL A 81 6.31 9.24 2.22
N ALA A 82 6.95 8.19 2.72
CA ALA A 82 7.71 7.26 1.90
C ALA A 82 6.80 6.53 0.91
N SER A 83 5.64 6.02 1.33
CA SER A 83 4.66 5.39 0.45
C SER A 83 4.15 6.36 -0.62
N TYR A 84 3.85 7.61 -0.28
CA TYR A 84 3.47 8.64 -1.26
C TYR A 84 4.59 8.87 -2.30
N LEU A 85 5.83 9.02 -1.84
CA LEU A 85 6.98 9.21 -2.73
C LEU A 85 7.17 7.99 -3.64
N LEU A 86 6.97 6.78 -3.12
CA LEU A 86 7.09 5.57 -3.91
C LEU A 86 6.01 5.49 -5.01
N TRP A 87 4.77 5.82 -4.69
CA TRP A 87 3.71 5.95 -5.70
C TRP A 87 4.11 6.95 -6.80
N GLU A 88 4.55 8.14 -6.40
CA GLU A 88 4.94 9.20 -7.33
C GLU A 88 6.10 8.74 -8.22
N LEU A 89 7.11 8.07 -7.65
CA LEU A 89 8.28 7.57 -8.39
C LEU A 89 7.92 6.47 -9.40
N LEU A 90 7.08 5.51 -9.01
CA LEU A 90 6.66 4.43 -9.91
C LEU A 90 5.77 4.97 -11.03
N LEU A 91 4.86 5.90 -10.73
CA LEU A 91 4.03 6.54 -11.75
C LEU A 91 4.84 7.44 -12.69
N ARG A 92 5.85 8.17 -12.18
CA ARG A 92 6.82 8.93 -12.99
C ARG A 92 7.58 8.02 -13.94
N ARG A 93 8.10 6.88 -13.45
CA ARG A 93 8.81 5.89 -14.28
C ARG A 93 7.93 5.21 -15.30
N ALA A 94 6.66 5.00 -14.98
CA ALA A 94 5.65 4.49 -15.91
C ALA A 94 5.16 5.54 -16.92
N GLY A 95 5.60 6.80 -16.82
CA GLY A 95 5.23 7.88 -17.75
C GLY A 95 3.93 8.60 -17.43
N TYR A 96 3.28 8.29 -16.30
CA TYR A 96 1.96 8.83 -15.93
C TYR A 96 2.00 10.08 -15.04
N TYR A 97 3.18 10.58 -14.69
CA TYR A 97 3.32 11.74 -13.81
C TYR A 97 4.21 12.82 -14.44
N PRO A 98 3.61 13.91 -14.98
CA PRO A 98 4.34 15.00 -15.60
C PRO A 98 5.32 15.70 -14.62
N PRO A 99 6.49 16.16 -15.08
CA PRO A 99 7.51 16.81 -14.24
C PRO A 99 7.00 18.02 -13.44
N ASP A 100 6.06 18.79 -14.02
CA ASP A 100 5.51 20.02 -13.44
C ASP A 100 4.22 19.81 -12.64
N SER A 101 3.91 18.56 -12.27
CA SER A 101 2.70 18.27 -11.49
C SER A 101 2.87 18.68 -10.03
N GLU A 102 1.87 19.41 -9.51
CA GLU A 102 1.80 19.73 -8.09
C GLU A 102 1.73 18.46 -7.23
N ARG A 103 2.45 18.48 -6.11
CA ARG A 103 2.41 17.38 -5.13
C ARG A 103 1.04 17.31 -4.46
N ARG A 104 0.47 16.12 -4.37
CA ARG A 104 -0.88 15.88 -3.84
C ARG A 104 -0.86 15.20 -2.48
N PHE A 105 0.21 15.42 -1.73
CA PHE A 105 0.46 14.75 -0.46
C PHE A 105 -0.74 14.81 0.50
N PHE A 106 -1.29 16.00 0.77
CA PHE A 106 -2.43 16.13 1.69
C PHE A 106 -3.70 15.40 1.21
N ARG A 107 -3.95 15.39 -0.11
CA ARG A 107 -5.08 14.64 -0.68
C ARG A 107 -4.86 13.14 -0.59
N TYR A 108 -3.61 12.69 -0.74
CA TYR A 108 -3.21 11.30 -0.55
C TYR A 108 -3.38 10.88 0.91
N VAL A 109 -2.98 11.71 1.87
CA VAL A 109 -3.20 11.42 3.30
C VAL A 109 -4.70 11.27 3.59
N ALA A 110 -5.54 12.19 3.11
CA ALA A 110 -6.98 12.08 3.25
C ALA A 110 -7.53 10.79 2.59
N GLN A 111 -7.04 10.43 1.41
CA GLN A 111 -7.42 9.20 0.72
C GLN A 111 -7.00 7.95 1.50
N ALA A 112 -5.77 7.91 2.02
CA ALA A 112 -5.24 6.82 2.79
C ALA A 112 -6.06 6.58 4.07
N ILE A 113 -6.50 7.65 4.74
CA ILE A 113 -7.40 7.57 5.90
C ILE A 113 -8.75 6.97 5.50
N LEU A 114 -9.36 7.44 4.40
CA LEU A 114 -10.65 6.93 3.94
C LEU A 114 -10.59 5.46 3.51
N ILE A 115 -9.56 5.09 2.76
CA ILE A 115 -9.30 3.69 2.38
C ILE A 115 -9.08 2.86 3.64
N GLY A 116 -8.26 3.34 4.58
CA GLY A 116 -7.97 2.66 5.84
C GLY A 116 -9.24 2.40 6.67
N ILE A 117 -10.10 3.42 6.81
CA ILE A 117 -11.40 3.27 7.51
C ILE A 117 -12.31 2.31 6.75
N GLY A 118 -12.45 2.47 5.43
CA GLY A 118 -13.35 1.62 4.64
C GLY A 118 -12.91 0.15 4.65
N THR A 119 -11.63 -0.12 4.41
CA THR A 119 -11.06 -1.47 4.46
C THR A 119 -11.08 -2.03 5.88
N GLY A 120 -10.76 -1.21 6.89
CA GLY A 120 -10.78 -1.60 8.31
C GLY A 120 -12.18 -1.98 8.80
N LEU A 121 -13.19 -1.15 8.50
CA LEU A 121 -14.60 -1.47 8.77
C LEU A 121 -15.05 -2.70 7.98
N GLY A 122 -14.58 -2.85 6.74
CA GLY A 122 -14.79 -4.04 5.94
C GLY A 122 -14.36 -5.29 6.70
N PHE A 123 -13.11 -5.33 7.17
CA PHE A 123 -12.56 -6.44 7.97
C PHE A 123 -13.24 -6.61 9.33
N MET A 124 -13.67 -5.53 10.00
CA MET A 124 -14.42 -5.62 11.26
C MET A 124 -15.79 -6.27 11.08
N LEU A 125 -16.46 -6.04 9.95
CA LEU A 125 -17.73 -6.69 9.65
C LEU A 125 -17.51 -8.15 9.24
N LEU A 126 -16.66 -8.41 8.25
CA LEU A 126 -16.32 -9.74 7.74
C LEU A 126 -15.00 -9.70 6.93
N VAL A 127 -14.26 -10.82 6.88
CA VAL A 127 -12.99 -10.88 6.12
C VAL A 127 -13.19 -10.61 4.62
N ILE A 128 -14.28 -11.12 4.03
CA ILE A 128 -14.55 -11.02 2.58
C ILE A 128 -14.78 -9.55 2.14
N PRO A 129 -15.67 -8.76 2.76
CA PRO A 129 -15.81 -7.33 2.49
C PRO A 129 -14.51 -6.54 2.58
N GLY A 130 -13.67 -6.82 3.58
CA GLY A 130 -12.35 -6.19 3.72
C GLY A 130 -11.45 -6.42 2.50
N LEU A 131 -11.38 -7.68 2.02
CA LEU A 131 -10.62 -8.03 0.82
C LEU A 131 -11.18 -7.36 -0.45
N ILE A 132 -12.50 -7.30 -0.60
CA ILE A 132 -13.14 -6.66 -1.76
C ILE A 132 -12.82 -5.16 -1.79
N PHE A 133 -12.94 -4.47 -0.66
CA PHE A 133 -12.60 -3.04 -0.57
C PHE A 133 -11.12 -2.78 -0.84
N GLY A 134 -10.22 -3.57 -0.24
CA GLY A 134 -8.78 -3.47 -0.50
C GLY A 134 -8.43 -3.65 -1.98
N ALA A 135 -8.98 -4.68 -2.61
CA ALA A 135 -8.75 -4.96 -4.04
C ALA A 135 -9.33 -3.87 -4.95
N ARG A 136 -10.55 -3.39 -4.68
CA ARG A 136 -11.20 -2.36 -5.51
C ARG A 136 -10.57 -0.97 -5.38
N TRP A 137 -9.92 -0.67 -4.26
CA TRP A 137 -9.20 0.59 -4.06
C TRP A 137 -7.69 0.49 -4.27
N ALA A 138 -7.17 -0.65 -4.68
CA ALA A 138 -5.73 -0.84 -4.86
C ALA A 138 -5.10 0.17 -5.85
N ALA A 139 -5.84 0.59 -6.88
CA ALA A 139 -5.36 1.56 -7.87
C ALA A 139 -5.78 3.02 -7.56
N ALA A 140 -6.56 3.26 -6.51
CA ALA A 140 -7.08 4.59 -6.17
C ALA A 140 -5.98 5.65 -5.96
N PRO A 141 -4.83 5.34 -5.33
CA PRO A 141 -3.72 6.29 -5.23
C PRO A 141 -3.13 6.68 -6.59
N ALA A 142 -3.12 5.76 -7.56
CA ALA A 142 -2.64 6.05 -8.90
C ALA A 142 -3.54 7.08 -9.60
N PHE A 143 -4.87 6.91 -9.54
CA PHE A 143 -5.83 7.90 -10.07
C PHE A 143 -5.69 9.28 -9.42
N LEU A 144 -5.46 9.31 -8.11
CA LEU A 144 -5.30 10.57 -7.39
C LEU A 144 -4.04 11.33 -7.83
N ILE A 145 -2.93 10.60 -7.96
CA ILE A 145 -1.60 11.17 -8.19
C ILE A 145 -1.40 11.49 -9.68
N ALA A 146 -1.80 10.60 -10.59
CA ALA A 146 -1.63 10.76 -12.04
C ALA A 146 -2.71 11.67 -12.67
N ASN A 147 -3.99 11.44 -12.39
CA ASN A 147 -5.11 12.10 -13.11
C ASN A 147 -5.63 13.38 -12.45
N LYS A 148 -4.93 13.90 -11.43
CA LYS A 148 -5.31 15.13 -10.71
C LYS A 148 -6.74 15.14 -10.14
N ARG A 149 -7.34 13.96 -9.93
CA ARG A 149 -8.70 13.78 -9.40
C ARG A 149 -8.84 14.25 -7.95
N GLY A 150 -10.09 14.41 -7.49
CA GLY A 150 -10.41 14.55 -6.06
C GLY A 150 -10.16 13.26 -5.29
N THR A 151 -10.06 13.36 -3.96
CA THR A 151 -9.84 12.20 -3.06
C THR A 151 -10.93 11.14 -3.20
N ILE A 152 -12.21 11.52 -3.19
CA ILE A 152 -13.33 10.57 -3.32
C ILE A 152 -13.49 10.10 -4.78
N GLU A 153 -13.35 11.02 -5.73
CA GLU A 153 -13.46 10.72 -7.17
C GLU A 153 -12.46 9.64 -7.59
N SER A 154 -11.20 9.75 -7.19
CA SER A 154 -10.18 8.74 -7.50
C SER A 154 -10.46 7.36 -6.89
N MET A 155 -11.15 7.29 -5.76
CA MET A 155 -11.62 6.02 -5.19
C MET A 155 -12.77 5.43 -6.00
N GLY A 156 -13.70 6.27 -6.48
CA GLY A 156 -14.77 5.89 -7.40
C GLY A 156 -14.22 5.39 -8.73
N ASP A 157 -13.27 6.12 -9.32
CA ASP A 157 -12.61 5.74 -10.58
C ASP A 157 -11.94 4.35 -10.46
N SER A 158 -11.19 4.11 -9.37
CA SER A 158 -10.61 2.78 -9.11
C SER A 158 -11.67 1.70 -8.92
N TRP A 159 -12.77 2.02 -8.25
CA TRP A 159 -13.86 1.09 -8.00
C TRP A 159 -14.55 0.64 -9.29
N ASP A 160 -14.92 1.60 -10.13
CA ASP A 160 -15.59 1.36 -11.40
C ASP A 160 -14.66 0.64 -12.37
N MET A 161 -13.38 1.00 -12.39
CA MET A 161 -12.35 0.33 -13.19
C MET A 161 -12.19 -1.16 -12.83
N VAL A 162 -12.23 -1.51 -11.54
CA VAL A 162 -12.08 -2.90 -11.06
C VAL A 162 -13.41 -3.67 -11.07
N SER A 163 -14.56 -3.01 -11.26
CA SER A 163 -15.89 -3.64 -11.17
C SER A 163 -16.08 -4.82 -12.12
N GLY A 164 -15.57 -4.74 -13.35
CA GLY A 164 -15.61 -5.82 -14.35
C GLY A 164 -14.60 -6.94 -14.10
N ASN A 165 -13.64 -6.75 -13.20
CA ASN A 165 -12.52 -7.65 -12.94
C ASN A 165 -12.32 -7.93 -11.44
N THR A 166 -13.39 -7.86 -10.65
CA THR A 166 -13.25 -7.92 -9.19
C THR A 166 -12.71 -9.25 -8.72
N THR A 167 -13.22 -10.37 -9.23
CA THR A 167 -12.75 -11.72 -8.85
C THR A 167 -11.25 -11.92 -9.10
N PRO A 168 -10.71 -11.69 -10.32
CA PRO A 168 -9.29 -11.90 -10.58
C PRO A 168 -8.40 -10.97 -9.75
N VAL A 169 -8.81 -9.72 -9.53
CA VAL A 169 -8.05 -8.76 -8.72
C VAL A 169 -8.08 -9.12 -7.23
N VAL A 170 -9.23 -9.55 -6.70
CA VAL A 170 -9.36 -10.01 -5.30
C VAL A 170 -8.50 -11.26 -5.07
N LEU A 171 -8.49 -12.22 -5.99
CA LEU A 171 -7.67 -13.43 -5.86
C LEU A 171 -6.17 -13.14 -5.97
N ALA A 172 -5.78 -12.20 -6.84
CA ALA A 172 -4.39 -11.74 -6.91
C ALA A 172 -3.96 -11.03 -5.62
N TYR A 173 -4.81 -10.14 -5.10
CA TYR A 173 -4.60 -9.48 -3.81
C TYR A 173 -4.48 -10.50 -2.67
N LEU A 174 -5.36 -11.50 -2.63
CA LEU A 174 -5.32 -12.58 -1.66
C LEU A 174 -4.02 -13.40 -1.74
N THR A 175 -3.51 -13.64 -2.95
CA THR A 175 -2.22 -14.33 -3.16
C THR A 175 -1.08 -13.51 -2.57
N GLY A 176 -1.07 -12.20 -2.80
CA GLY A 176 -0.10 -11.29 -2.20
C GLY A 176 -0.15 -11.32 -0.67
N VAL A 177 -1.35 -11.21 -0.09
CA VAL A 177 -1.56 -11.31 1.37
C VAL A 177 -1.08 -12.65 1.91
N ALA A 178 -1.41 -13.77 1.24
CA ALA A 178 -1.01 -15.11 1.67
C ALA A 178 0.52 -15.27 1.69
N ILE A 179 1.23 -14.76 0.68
CA ILE A 179 2.70 -14.77 0.64
C ILE A 179 3.28 -14.00 1.83
N ILE A 180 2.75 -12.80 2.10
CA ILE A 180 3.19 -11.96 3.22
C ILE A 180 2.94 -12.64 4.57
N VAL A 181 1.78 -13.27 4.75
CA VAL A 181 1.47 -14.03 5.98
C VAL A 181 2.44 -15.20 6.16
N VAL A 182 2.69 -15.98 5.11
CA VAL A 182 3.62 -17.12 5.19
C VAL A 182 5.05 -16.65 5.49
N LEU A 183 5.52 -15.60 4.82
CA LEU A 183 6.83 -14.99 5.10
C LEU A 183 6.92 -14.49 6.54
N GLY A 184 5.88 -13.79 7.01
CA GLY A 184 5.78 -13.31 8.38
C GLY A 184 5.86 -14.45 9.40
N LEU A 185 5.13 -15.54 9.18
CA LEU A 185 5.17 -16.73 10.04
C LEU A 185 6.55 -17.37 10.04
N VAL A 186 7.16 -17.61 8.87
CA VAL A 186 8.48 -18.26 8.73
C VAL A 186 9.60 -17.43 9.39
N LEU A 187 9.53 -16.11 9.28
CA LEU A 187 10.56 -15.24 9.85
C LEU A 187 10.34 -14.99 11.35
N ASN A 188 9.10 -15.00 11.85
CA ASN A 188 8.81 -14.86 13.28
C ASN A 188 9.30 -16.06 14.12
N ILE A 189 9.44 -17.25 13.54
CA ILE A 189 9.94 -18.43 14.27
C ILE A 189 11.42 -18.31 14.67
N THR A 190 12.14 -17.29 14.19
CA THR A 190 13.61 -17.25 14.23
C THR A 190 14.25 -16.30 15.24
N GLY A 191 13.49 -15.48 16.00
CA GLY A 191 14.15 -14.52 16.91
C GLY A 191 13.29 -13.89 18.01
N PHE A 192 13.97 -13.35 19.01
CA PHE A 192 13.43 -12.48 20.06
C PHE A 192 14.14 -11.11 20.00
N GLY A 193 13.45 -10.03 20.40
CA GLY A 193 14.04 -8.69 20.51
C GLY A 193 14.20 -7.96 19.16
N LEU A 194 15.32 -7.26 18.97
CA LEU A 194 15.52 -6.43 17.76
C LEU A 194 15.45 -7.20 16.44
N VAL A 195 15.82 -8.48 16.45
CA VAL A 195 15.79 -9.34 15.26
C VAL A 195 14.36 -9.59 14.79
N SER A 196 13.42 -9.84 15.71
CA SER A 196 12.01 -10.04 15.34
C SER A 196 11.40 -8.75 14.80
N ILE A 197 11.70 -7.61 15.44
CA ILE A 197 11.28 -6.27 14.99
C ILE A 197 11.78 -6.00 13.56
N PHE A 198 13.04 -6.35 13.27
CA PHE A 198 13.60 -6.17 11.94
C PHE A 198 12.84 -6.96 10.88
N PHE A 199 12.57 -8.24 11.12
CA PHE A 199 11.85 -9.08 10.17
C PHE A 199 10.38 -8.68 10.01
N GLU A 200 9.72 -8.25 11.08
CA GLU A 200 8.35 -7.72 11.00
C GLU A 200 8.29 -6.49 10.08
N ASN A 201 9.19 -5.52 10.29
CA ASN A 201 9.30 -4.34 9.44
C ASN A 201 9.66 -4.73 7.99
N LEU A 202 10.55 -5.70 7.78
CA LEU A 202 10.92 -6.18 6.46
C LEU A 202 9.70 -6.72 5.70
N VAL A 203 8.95 -7.62 6.33
CA VAL A 203 7.77 -8.26 5.74
C VAL A 203 6.68 -7.21 5.46
N SER A 204 6.44 -6.29 6.38
CA SER A 204 5.49 -5.19 6.22
C SER A 204 5.84 -4.27 5.03
N ASN A 205 7.11 -3.90 4.91
CA ASN A 205 7.59 -3.04 3.83
C ASN A 205 7.54 -3.75 2.45
N ILE A 206 7.81 -5.06 2.40
CA ILE A 206 7.62 -5.86 1.18
C ILE A 206 6.13 -5.87 0.80
N GLY A 207 5.23 -6.09 1.76
CA GLY A 207 3.79 -6.05 1.52
C GLY A 207 3.34 -4.71 0.94
N THR A 208 3.82 -3.61 1.51
CA THR A 208 3.57 -2.25 1.01
C THR A 208 4.02 -2.09 -0.44
N VAL A 209 5.23 -2.54 -0.79
CA VAL A 209 5.74 -2.49 -2.17
C VAL A 209 4.86 -3.30 -3.11
N LEU A 210 4.45 -4.51 -2.73
CA LEU A 210 3.60 -5.36 -3.57
C LEU A 210 2.23 -4.72 -3.82
N THR A 211 1.61 -4.14 -2.80
CA THR A 211 0.32 -3.44 -2.94
C THR A 211 0.45 -2.23 -3.88
N ILE A 212 1.51 -1.44 -3.73
CA ILE A 212 1.75 -0.28 -4.59
C ILE A 212 2.01 -0.73 -6.04
N ALA A 213 2.90 -1.70 -6.25
CA ALA A 213 3.20 -2.23 -7.58
C ALA A 213 1.95 -2.80 -8.26
N MET A 214 1.09 -3.51 -7.51
CA MET A 214 -0.18 -4.02 -8.02
C MET A 214 -1.09 -2.89 -8.47
N GLY A 215 -1.25 -1.84 -7.65
CA GLY A 215 -2.12 -0.73 -8.04
C GLY A 215 -1.57 0.11 -9.20
N VAL A 216 -0.25 0.27 -9.33
CA VAL A 216 0.37 0.87 -10.53
C VAL A 216 0.12 0.00 -11.76
N PHE A 217 0.28 -1.32 -11.66
CA PHE A 217 -0.01 -2.25 -12.75
C PHE A 217 -1.48 -2.19 -13.17
N LEU A 218 -2.41 -2.24 -12.21
CA LEU A 218 -3.85 -2.16 -12.50
C LEU A 218 -4.19 -0.85 -13.18
N TYR A 219 -3.60 0.26 -12.73
CA TYR A 219 -3.76 1.56 -13.36
C TYR A 219 -3.23 1.55 -14.81
N ASP A 220 -1.98 1.16 -15.03
CA ASP A 220 -1.35 1.08 -16.36
C ASP A 220 -2.20 0.23 -17.32
N ARG A 221 -2.56 -0.98 -16.89
CA ARG A 221 -3.23 -1.98 -17.72
C ARG A 221 -4.68 -1.63 -18.09
N LEU A 222 -5.41 -0.97 -17.19
CA LEU A 222 -6.83 -0.66 -17.37
C LEU A 222 -7.07 0.79 -17.80
N HIS A 223 -6.18 1.72 -17.49
CA HIS A 223 -6.27 3.12 -17.93
C HIS A 223 -5.58 3.36 -19.28
N GLY A 224 -4.40 2.77 -19.53
CA GLY A 224 -3.65 2.96 -20.78
C GLY A 224 -4.42 2.55 -22.04
N ARG A 225 -5.40 1.66 -21.93
CA ARG A 225 -6.23 1.22 -23.06
C ARG A 225 -7.45 2.12 -23.34
N SER A 226 -7.91 2.94 -22.39
CA SER A 226 -9.05 3.84 -22.64
C SER A 226 -8.68 5.01 -23.55
N GLU A 227 -7.44 5.52 -23.44
CA GLU A 227 -6.94 6.59 -24.31
C GLU A 227 -6.69 6.12 -25.75
N THR A 228 -6.24 4.87 -25.94
CA THR A 228 -6.01 4.32 -27.29
C THR A 228 -7.33 4.10 -28.04
N LEU A 229 -8.41 3.73 -27.35
CA LEU A 229 -9.70 3.51 -28.00
C LEU A 229 -10.38 4.84 -28.38
N SER A 230 -10.26 5.91 -27.57
CA SER A 230 -10.82 7.22 -27.95
C SER A 230 -10.16 7.80 -29.20
N GLN A 231 -8.85 7.55 -29.39
CA GLN A 231 -8.12 7.98 -30.59
C GLN A 231 -8.51 7.25 -31.89
N VAL A 232 -9.19 6.10 -31.81
CA VAL A 232 -9.66 5.35 -32.99
C VAL A 232 -11.06 5.77 -33.42
N PHE A 233 -11.81 6.41 -32.52
CA PHE A 233 -13.19 6.85 -32.77
C PHE A 233 -13.32 8.36 -33.02
N ASP A 234 -12.22 9.11 -32.97
CA ASP A 234 -12.08 10.50 -33.43
C ASP A 234 -11.46 10.56 -34.84
#